data_AF-A0A9P4U331-F1
#
_entry.id   AF-A0A9P4U331-F1
#
_cell.length_a   1.000
_cell.length_b   1.000
_cell.length_c   1.000
_cell.angle_alpha   90.00
_cell.angle_beta   90.00
_cell.angle_gamma   90.00
#
_symmetry.space_group_name_H-M   'P 1'
#
loop_
_entity.id
_entity.type
_entity.pdbx_description
1 polymer ?
#
loop_
_entity_poly.entity_id
_entity_poly.type
_entity_poly.pdbx_seq_one_letter_code
_entity_poly.pdbx_strand_id
1 'polypeptide(L)'
;MPTPFEIVGLADIVLRLGSKIYKFFKALKDAPQEIRDLCVEIESLQFILTDIESSAPGLDRAISRNANNFAPESMFICLKGCQAEFNTIWISISSMHPEKGLECGKLKGKLLKSVAWVLDADGIEKAIWRLERQKQTLALGMLQSGLKANKTSVEILSFLGYRVEENTATIVSHLDELEHSILLNLRQAEHRLLSPVITRKTIDVTLDWSMIPSKSSYNGTLLQRPLDCQ
;
A
#
# COMPACT_ATOMS: atom_id res chain seq x y z
N MET A 1 0.72 -19.68 -13.39
CA MET A 1 -0.11 -19.41 -12.21
C MET A 1 0.37 -20.29 -11.08
N PRO A 2 0.69 -19.70 -9.92
CA PRO A 2 1.07 -20.44 -8.72
C PRO A 2 -0.12 -21.24 -8.19
N THR A 3 0.15 -22.48 -7.80
CA THR A 3 -0.80 -23.36 -7.14
C THR A 3 -1.03 -22.92 -5.70
N PRO A 4 -2.17 -23.29 -5.09
CA PRO A 4 -2.42 -23.03 -3.67
C PRO A 4 -1.28 -23.59 -2.78
N PHE A 5 -0.75 -24.77 -3.13
CA PHE A 5 0.36 -25.41 -2.42
C PHE A 5 1.65 -24.59 -2.48
N GLU A 6 1.96 -23.97 -3.63
CA GLU A 6 3.13 -23.11 -3.77
C GLU A 6 3.01 -21.82 -2.95
N ILE A 7 1.81 -21.22 -2.89
CA ILE A 7 1.55 -20.02 -2.09
C ILE A 7 1.70 -20.34 -0.60
N VAL A 8 1.05 -21.41 -0.12
CA VAL A 8 1.10 -21.82 1.29
C VAL A 8 2.52 -22.24 1.68
N GLY A 9 3.19 -23.04 0.84
CA GLY A 9 4.57 -23.45 1.09
C GLY A 9 5.54 -22.27 1.16
N LEU A 10 5.33 -21.26 0.31
CA LEU A 10 6.13 -20.03 0.36
C LEU A 10 5.80 -19.18 1.59
N ALA A 11 4.54 -19.07 1.99
CA ALA A 11 4.13 -18.38 3.20
C ALA A 11 4.81 -18.99 4.45
N ASP A 12 4.84 -20.31 4.57
CA ASP A 12 5.52 -21.02 5.65
C ASP A 12 7.03 -20.76 5.67
N ILE A 13 7.69 -20.74 4.51
CA ILE A 13 9.12 -20.39 4.41
C ILE A 13 9.35 -18.96 4.93
N VAL A 14 8.54 -18.00 4.50
CA VAL A 14 8.63 -16.59 4.91
C VAL A 14 8.36 -16.47 6.41
N LEU A 15 7.34 -17.16 6.95
CA LEU A 15 6.97 -17.16 8.35
C LEU A 15 8.10 -17.69 9.23
N ARG A 16 8.70 -18.83 8.85
CA ARG A 16 9.83 -19.43 9.57
C ARG A 16 11.05 -18.51 9.57
N LEU A 17 11.34 -17.84 8.45
CA LEU A 17 12.47 -16.93 8.35
C LEU A 17 12.24 -15.65 9.17
N GLY A 18 11.06 -15.03 9.03
CA GLY A 18 10.67 -13.86 9.82
C GLY A 18 10.71 -14.16 11.32
N SER A 19 10.26 -15.34 11.75
CA SER A 19 10.33 -15.78 13.15
C SER A 19 11.76 -15.85 13.68
N LYS A 20 12.73 -16.30 12.87
CA LYS A 20 14.14 -16.34 13.27
C LYS A 20 14.72 -14.94 13.42
N ILE A 21 14.45 -14.05 12.47
CA ILE A 21 14.89 -12.66 12.48
C ILE A 21 14.31 -11.93 13.70
N TYR A 22 13.00 -12.06 13.94
CA TYR A 22 12.32 -11.47 15.08
C TYR A 22 12.92 -11.93 16.41
N LYS A 23 13.14 -13.25 16.58
CA LYS A 23 13.76 -13.80 17.80
C LYS A 23 15.16 -13.25 18.04
N PHE A 24 15.96 -13.09 16.97
CA PHE A 24 17.28 -12.50 17.06
C PHE A 24 17.22 -11.05 17.55
N PHE A 25 16.44 -10.20 16.89
CA PHE A 25 16.35 -8.78 17.24
C PHE A 25 15.70 -8.55 18.61
N LYS A 26 14.65 -9.31 18.95
CA LYS A 26 14.00 -9.23 20.28
C LYS A 26 14.92 -9.63 21.43
N ALA A 27 15.97 -10.40 21.16
CA ALA A 27 16.97 -10.75 22.17
C ALA A 27 17.96 -9.61 22.47
N LEU A 28 18.00 -8.56 21.65
CA LEU A 28 18.81 -7.35 21.84
C LEU A 28 18.11 -6.41 22.81
N LYS A 29 18.72 -6.17 23.98
CA LYS A 29 18.17 -5.26 25.01
C LYS A 29 18.13 -3.80 24.54
N ASP A 30 19.19 -3.35 23.87
CA ASP A 30 19.40 -1.96 23.47
C ASP A 30 19.31 -1.80 21.95
N ALA A 31 18.29 -2.42 21.33
CA ALA A 31 18.05 -2.27 19.90
C ALA A 31 17.74 -0.81 19.53
N PRO A 32 18.28 -0.28 18.42
CA PRO A 32 17.88 1.04 17.93
C PRO A 32 16.42 1.02 17.45
N GLN A 33 15.79 2.19 17.31
CA GLN A 33 14.35 2.29 17.07
C GLN A 33 13.94 1.61 15.77
N GLU A 34 14.75 1.73 14.73
CA GLU A 34 14.54 1.14 13.41
C GLU A 34 14.44 -0.39 13.48
N ILE A 35 15.21 -1.02 14.37
CA ILE A 35 15.13 -2.47 14.59
C ILE A 35 13.85 -2.84 15.35
N ARG A 36 13.39 -2.00 16.27
CA ARG A 36 12.12 -2.21 16.96
C ARG A 36 10.95 -2.08 15.98
N ASP A 37 10.99 -1.08 15.11
CA ASP A 37 9.98 -0.86 14.07
C ASP A 37 9.96 -2.03 13.08
N LEU A 38 11.13 -2.51 12.65
CA LEU A 38 11.24 -3.73 11.85
C LEU A 38 10.63 -4.95 12.56
N CYS A 39 10.80 -5.08 13.88
CA CYS A 39 10.17 -6.17 14.63
C CYS A 39 8.64 -6.08 14.63
N VAL A 40 8.09 -4.86 14.75
CA VAL A 40 6.64 -4.61 14.65
C VAL A 40 6.12 -5.00 13.27
N GLU A 41 6.86 -4.65 12.22
CA GLU A 41 6.50 -5.03 10.84
C GLU A 41 6.55 -6.52 10.61
N ILE A 42 7.60 -7.20 11.09
CA ILE A 42 7.72 -8.65 11.00
C ILE A 42 6.57 -9.34 11.75
N GLU A 43 6.24 -8.89 12.96
CA GLU A 43 5.14 -9.45 13.75
C GLU A 43 3.78 -9.26 13.06
N SER A 44 3.54 -8.07 12.51
CA SER A 44 2.33 -7.78 11.72
C SER A 44 2.22 -8.68 10.49
N LEU A 45 3.32 -8.89 9.77
CA LEU A 45 3.36 -9.77 8.61
C LEU A 45 3.13 -11.24 9.00
N GLN A 46 3.65 -11.69 10.15
CA GLN A 46 3.43 -13.06 10.64
C GLN A 46 1.94 -13.37 10.85
N PHE A 47 1.14 -12.40 11.33
CA PHE A 47 -0.32 -12.58 11.42
C PHE A 47 -0.96 -12.84 10.06
N ILE A 48 -0.58 -12.06 9.04
CA ILE A 48 -1.09 -12.23 7.67
C ILE A 48 -0.66 -13.58 7.08
N LEU A 49 0.59 -13.97 7.27
CA LEU A 49 1.10 -15.26 6.77
C LEU A 49 0.37 -16.44 7.42
N THR A 50 0.08 -16.35 8.72
CA THR A 50 -0.70 -17.36 9.45
C THR A 50 -2.15 -17.44 8.94
N ASP A 51 -2.75 -16.31 8.59
CA ASP A 51 -4.08 -16.28 7.97
C ASP A 51 -4.09 -16.98 6.59
N ILE A 52 -3.02 -16.79 5.80
CA ILE A 52 -2.88 -17.45 4.49
C ILE A 52 -2.79 -18.97 4.67
N GLU A 53 -1.97 -19.44 5.61
CA GLU A 53 -1.84 -20.88 5.92
C GLU A 53 -3.16 -21.48 6.40
N SER A 54 -3.84 -20.83 7.35
CA SER A 54 -5.12 -21.30 7.88
C SER A 54 -6.25 -21.25 6.84
N SER A 55 -6.11 -20.39 5.83
CA SER A 55 -7.05 -20.27 4.71
C SER A 55 -6.70 -21.16 3.51
N ALA A 56 -5.70 -22.04 3.60
CA ALA A 56 -5.28 -22.94 2.53
C ALA A 56 -6.46 -23.74 1.88
N PRO A 57 -7.44 -24.29 2.64
CA PRO A 57 -8.60 -24.97 2.05
C PRO A 57 -9.58 -24.01 1.33
N GLY A 58 -9.53 -22.72 1.64
CA GLY A 58 -10.27 -21.67 0.94
C GLY A 58 -9.56 -21.21 -0.33
N LEU A 59 -8.22 -21.26 -0.34
CA LEU A 59 -7.38 -20.80 -1.43
C LEU A 59 -7.56 -21.62 -2.72
N ASP A 60 -7.70 -22.94 -2.59
CA ASP A 60 -7.96 -23.83 -3.73
C ASP A 60 -9.31 -23.53 -4.42
N ARG A 61 -10.34 -23.26 -3.61
CA ARG A 61 -11.65 -22.83 -4.10
C ARG A 61 -11.62 -21.42 -4.68
N ALA A 62 -10.82 -20.51 -4.11
CA ALA A 62 -10.66 -19.15 -4.61
C ALA A 62 -9.97 -19.14 -5.98
N ILE A 63 -8.85 -19.86 -6.13
CA ILE A 63 -8.09 -19.97 -7.38
C ILE A 63 -8.96 -20.61 -8.48
N SER A 64 -9.73 -21.65 -8.15
CA SER A 64 -10.59 -22.34 -9.11
C SER A 64 -11.78 -21.50 -9.59
N ARG A 65 -12.31 -20.60 -8.76
CA ARG A 65 -13.48 -19.76 -9.09
C ARG A 65 -13.12 -18.45 -9.78
N ASN A 66 -11.91 -17.95 -9.57
CA ASN A 66 -11.45 -16.64 -10.02
C ASN A 66 -10.35 -16.77 -11.09
N ALA A 67 -10.60 -17.55 -12.15
CA ALA A 67 -9.66 -17.80 -13.24
C ALA A 67 -9.17 -16.52 -13.97
N ASN A 68 -9.85 -15.38 -13.79
CA ASN A 68 -9.52 -14.10 -14.41
C ASN A 68 -8.85 -13.09 -13.46
N ASN A 69 -8.61 -13.42 -12.18
CA ASN A 69 -8.31 -12.39 -11.18
C ASN A 69 -6.85 -12.37 -10.68
N PHE A 70 -6.35 -11.14 -10.63
CA PHE A 70 -5.13 -10.57 -10.04
C PHE A 70 -4.54 -11.27 -8.80
N ALA A 71 -5.35 -11.95 -7.98
CA ALA A 71 -5.00 -12.20 -6.59
C ALA A 71 -3.91 -13.29 -6.33
N PRO A 72 -3.92 -14.48 -6.96
CA PRO A 72 -2.95 -15.54 -6.61
C PRO A 72 -1.52 -15.22 -7.06
N GLU A 73 -1.36 -14.65 -8.26
CA GLU A 73 -0.06 -14.27 -8.82
C GLU A 73 0.54 -13.11 -8.02
N SER A 74 -0.25 -12.08 -7.69
CA SER A 74 0.20 -10.96 -6.85
C SER A 74 0.58 -11.43 -5.45
N MET A 75 -0.21 -12.30 -4.82
CA MET A 75 0.15 -12.88 -3.51
C MET A 75 1.49 -13.62 -3.58
N PHE A 76 1.69 -14.46 -4.60
CA PHE A 76 2.95 -15.19 -4.78
C PHE A 76 4.15 -14.26 -4.99
N ILE A 77 4.01 -13.24 -5.85
CA ILE A 77 5.05 -12.23 -6.08
C ILE A 77 5.37 -11.48 -4.79
N CYS A 78 4.36 -11.09 -4.01
CA CYS A 78 4.57 -10.42 -2.73
C CYS A 78 5.29 -11.31 -1.73
N LEU A 79 4.89 -12.58 -1.60
CA LEU A 79 5.57 -13.55 -0.75
C LEU A 79 7.03 -13.77 -1.17
N LYS A 80 7.33 -13.79 -2.48
CA LYS A 80 8.70 -13.83 -2.99
C LYS A 80 9.49 -12.58 -2.62
N GLY A 81 8.86 -11.41 -2.68
CA GLY A 81 9.39 -10.17 -2.17
C GLY A 81 9.74 -10.26 -0.68
N CYS A 82 8.82 -10.74 0.15
CA CYS A 82 9.05 -10.91 1.58
C CYS A 82 10.23 -11.85 1.84
N GLN A 83 10.28 -12.98 1.11
CA GLN A 83 11.37 -13.94 1.18
C GLN A 83 12.71 -13.29 0.86
N ALA A 84 12.78 -12.46 -0.18
CA ALA A 84 14.02 -11.79 -0.58
C ALA A 84 14.51 -10.77 0.47
N GLU A 85 13.61 -9.96 1.02
CA GLU A 85 13.94 -9.00 2.07
C GLU A 85 14.39 -9.71 3.35
N PHE A 86 13.65 -10.73 3.79
CA PHE A 86 14.04 -11.52 4.95
C PHE A 86 15.36 -12.26 4.75
N ASN A 87 15.63 -12.80 3.56
CA ASN A 87 16.93 -13.42 3.27
C ASN A 87 18.06 -12.39 3.35
N THR A 88 17.86 -11.19 2.82
CA THR A 88 18.84 -10.11 2.88
C THR A 88 19.16 -9.76 4.33
N ILE A 89 18.12 -9.54 5.15
CA ILE A 89 18.27 -9.28 6.59
C ILE A 89 18.97 -10.46 7.28
N TRP A 90 18.56 -11.69 7.01
CA TRP A 90 19.11 -12.89 7.65
C TRP A 90 20.57 -13.14 7.28
N ILE A 91 20.99 -12.86 6.05
CA ILE A 91 22.39 -12.95 5.62
C ILE A 91 23.23 -11.94 6.42
N SER A 92 22.75 -10.70 6.53
CA SER A 92 23.41 -9.66 7.35
C SER A 92 23.50 -10.06 8.82
N ILE A 93 22.49 -10.72 9.38
CA ILE A 93 22.52 -11.26 10.75
C ILE A 93 23.51 -12.42 10.87
N SER A 94 23.48 -13.35 9.91
CA SER A 94 24.25 -14.59 9.96
C SER A 94 25.75 -14.34 9.79
N SER A 95 26.14 -13.35 9.00
CA SER A 95 27.53 -12.93 8.87
C SER A 95 28.11 -12.37 10.18
N MET A 96 27.27 -11.92 11.11
CA MET A 96 27.67 -11.52 12.47
C MET A 96 27.84 -12.70 13.43
N HIS A 97 27.42 -13.91 13.03
CA HIS A 97 27.53 -15.12 13.84
C HIS A 97 28.75 -15.92 13.35
N PRO A 98 29.94 -15.77 13.96
CA PRO A 98 31.07 -16.62 13.60
C PRO A 98 30.71 -18.07 13.93
N GLU A 99 31.13 -18.96 13.03
CA GLU A 99 30.83 -20.37 13.00
C GLU A 99 30.99 -21.08 14.37
N LYS A 100 30.09 -22.04 14.60
CA LYS A 100 30.17 -23.16 15.58
C LYS A 100 30.10 -22.79 17.06
N GLY A 101 28.92 -23.05 17.64
CA GLY A 101 28.82 -23.54 19.02
C GLY A 101 28.74 -22.49 20.14
N LEU A 102 28.71 -21.19 19.85
CA LEU A 102 28.47 -20.20 20.91
C LEU A 102 26.97 -20.06 21.19
N GLU A 103 26.57 -20.55 22.36
CA GLU A 103 25.27 -20.30 22.97
C GLU A 103 24.92 -18.80 22.92
N CYS A 104 23.74 -18.51 22.39
CA CYS A 104 23.13 -17.18 22.22
C CYS A 104 23.15 -16.31 23.51
N GLY A 105 23.38 -16.93 24.68
CA GLY A 105 23.55 -16.24 25.96
C GLY A 105 24.87 -15.45 26.11
N LYS A 106 25.99 -15.87 25.50
CA LYS A 106 27.32 -15.29 25.76
C LYS A 106 27.73 -14.18 24.77
N LEU A 107 27.07 -14.07 23.63
CA LEU A 107 27.30 -13.02 22.63
C LEU A 107 26.67 -11.66 22.98
N LYS A 108 25.76 -11.63 23.97
CA LYS A 108 25.03 -10.41 24.38
C LYS A 108 25.95 -9.23 24.72
N GLY A 109 27.08 -9.46 25.39
CA GLY A 109 27.92 -8.36 25.88
C GLY A 109 28.75 -7.63 24.82
N LYS A 110 29.18 -8.33 23.75
CA LYS A 110 30.02 -7.74 22.69
C LYS A 110 29.22 -7.33 21.45
N LEU A 111 28.13 -8.04 21.11
CA LEU A 111 27.28 -7.64 19.98
C LEU A 111 26.53 -6.33 20.27
N LEU A 112 26.09 -6.08 21.52
CA LEU A 112 25.27 -4.91 21.88
C LEU A 112 25.96 -3.56 21.57
N LYS A 113 27.30 -3.46 21.71
CA LYS A 113 28.06 -2.26 21.31
C LYS A 113 28.35 -2.18 19.80
N SER A 114 28.04 -3.25 19.07
CA SER A 114 28.39 -3.46 17.66
C SER A 114 27.17 -3.44 16.73
N VAL A 115 25.94 -3.63 17.21
CA VAL A 115 24.76 -3.63 16.32
C VAL A 115 24.51 -2.25 15.69
N ALA A 116 24.97 -1.17 16.33
CA ALA A 116 24.85 0.20 15.82
C ALA A 116 25.60 0.48 14.50
N TRP A 117 26.50 -0.41 14.02
CA TRP A 117 27.24 -0.20 12.75
C TRP A 117 26.97 -1.26 11.67
N VAL A 118 26.30 -2.38 11.97
CA VAL A 118 26.28 -3.53 11.05
C VAL A 118 25.06 -3.59 10.15
N LEU A 119 23.99 -2.87 10.48
CA LEU A 119 22.84 -2.75 9.60
C LEU A 119 22.75 -1.29 9.17
N ASP A 120 23.05 -1.05 7.90
CA ASP A 120 22.85 0.22 7.23
C ASP A 120 21.42 0.70 7.54
N ALA A 121 21.29 1.82 8.27
CA ALA A 121 20.00 2.33 8.72
C ALA A 121 19.07 2.59 7.53
N ASP A 122 19.64 3.09 6.42
CA ASP A 122 18.94 3.26 5.14
C ASP A 122 18.50 1.92 4.54
N GLY A 123 19.31 0.88 4.69
CA GLY A 123 18.96 -0.50 4.31
C GLY A 123 17.80 -1.07 5.12
N ILE A 124 17.77 -0.84 6.44
CA ILE A 124 16.66 -1.27 7.31
C ILE A 124 15.39 -0.50 6.98
N GLU A 125 15.47 0.82 6.85
CA GLU A 125 14.32 1.66 6.54
C GLU A 125 13.70 1.28 5.18
N LYS A 126 14.54 1.04 4.16
CA LYS A 126 14.10 0.50 2.88
C LYS A 126 13.44 -0.88 3.02
N ALA A 127 13.98 -1.76 3.85
CA ALA A 127 13.39 -3.07 4.09
C ALA A 127 12.02 -2.95 4.78
N ILE A 128 11.89 -2.09 5.80
CA ILE A 128 10.62 -1.77 6.47
C ILE A 128 9.59 -1.30 5.44
N TRP A 129 9.94 -0.33 4.60
CA TRP A 129 9.03 0.21 3.59
C TRP A 129 8.59 -0.85 2.57
N ARG A 130 9.52 -1.71 2.12
CA ARG A 130 9.20 -2.79 1.18
C ARG A 130 8.32 -3.86 1.82
N LEU A 131 8.58 -4.23 3.07
CA LEU A 131 7.78 -5.18 3.83
C LEU A 131 6.38 -4.62 4.08
N GLU A 132 6.26 -3.35 4.48
CA GLU A 132 4.98 -2.65 4.63
C GLU A 132 4.16 -2.71 3.32
N ARG A 133 4.80 -2.39 2.19
CA ARG A 133 4.14 -2.46 0.87
C ARG A 133 3.68 -3.87 0.53
N GLN A 134 4.52 -4.88 0.80
CA GLN A 134 4.17 -6.29 0.57
C GLN A 134 3.03 -6.74 1.48
N LYS A 135 3.06 -6.34 2.75
CA LYS A 135 2.01 -6.58 3.75
C LYS A 135 0.65 -6.05 3.29
N GLN A 136 0.61 -4.79 2.87
CA GLN A 136 -0.59 -4.15 2.33
C GLN A 136 -1.12 -4.87 1.08
N THR A 137 -0.23 -5.22 0.16
CA THR A 137 -0.59 -5.91 -1.08
C THR A 137 -1.12 -7.33 -0.81
N LEU A 138 -0.54 -8.04 0.17
CA LEU A 138 -1.01 -9.35 0.62
C LEU A 138 -2.41 -9.25 1.22
N ALA A 139 -2.65 -8.28 2.12
CA ALA A 139 -3.97 -8.07 2.72
C ALA A 139 -5.05 -7.81 1.64
N LEU A 140 -4.73 -6.97 0.64
CA LEU A 140 -5.62 -6.72 -0.49
C LEU A 140 -5.84 -7.97 -1.35
N GLY A 141 -4.79 -8.72 -1.66
CA GLY A 141 -4.89 -9.98 -2.42
C GLY A 141 -5.74 -11.03 -1.70
N MET A 142 -5.63 -11.13 -0.39
CA MET A 142 -6.46 -12.01 0.44
C MET A 142 -7.94 -11.60 0.39
N LEU A 143 -8.24 -10.30 0.51
CA LEU A 143 -9.60 -9.77 0.42
C LEU A 143 -10.23 -10.07 -0.94
N GLN A 144 -9.49 -9.79 -2.03
CA GLN A 144 -9.95 -10.06 -3.40
C GLN A 144 -10.15 -11.56 -3.67
N SER A 145 -9.40 -12.41 -2.99
CA SER A 145 -9.55 -13.87 -3.04
C SER A 145 -10.71 -14.38 -2.19
N GLY A 146 -11.39 -13.52 -1.42
CA GLY A 146 -12.44 -13.93 -0.49
C GLY A 146 -11.93 -14.81 0.65
N LEU A 147 -10.64 -14.73 0.97
CA LEU A 147 -10.08 -15.42 2.14
C LEU A 147 -10.55 -14.70 3.41
N LYS A 148 -10.66 -15.46 4.50
CA LYS A 148 -11.01 -14.87 5.80
C LYS A 148 -9.87 -13.96 6.24
N ALA A 149 -10.10 -12.65 6.20
CA ALA A 149 -9.22 -11.67 6.83
C ALA A 149 -9.48 -11.69 8.35
N ASN A 150 -8.44 -11.90 9.16
CA ASN A 150 -8.53 -11.69 10.61
C ASN A 150 -8.66 -10.19 10.96
N LYS A 151 -8.81 -9.89 12.25
CA LYS A 151 -8.89 -8.51 12.75
C LYS A 151 -7.70 -7.64 12.30
N THR A 152 -6.49 -8.17 12.32
CA THR A 152 -5.26 -7.48 11.86
C THR A 152 -5.30 -7.15 10.38
N SER A 153 -5.71 -8.11 9.54
CA SER A 153 -5.90 -7.90 8.10
C SER A 153 -6.98 -6.84 7.83
N VAL A 154 -8.07 -6.82 8.61
CA VAL A 154 -9.11 -5.79 8.53
C VAL A 154 -8.60 -4.42 9.01
N GLU A 155 -7.80 -4.37 10.07
CA GLU A 155 -7.20 -3.13 10.57
C GLU A 155 -6.25 -2.52 9.54
N ILE A 156 -5.39 -3.33 8.90
CA ILE A 156 -4.51 -2.89 7.81
C ILE A 156 -5.33 -2.34 6.64
N LEU A 157 -6.42 -3.02 6.26
CA LEU A 157 -7.31 -2.57 5.20
C LEU A 157 -8.05 -1.28 5.58
N SER A 158 -8.44 -1.11 6.84
CA SER A 158 -9.09 0.11 7.33
C SER A 158 -8.15 1.32 7.30
N PHE A 159 -6.87 1.11 7.69
CA PHE A 159 -5.83 2.12 7.60
C PHE A 159 -5.53 2.50 6.15
N LEU A 160 -5.47 1.52 5.24
CA LEU A 160 -5.33 1.77 3.81
C LEU A 160 -6.51 2.58 3.26
N GLY A 161 -7.75 2.24 3.65
CA GLY A 161 -8.96 2.97 3.27
C GLY A 161 -8.87 4.43 3.67
N TYR A 162 -8.56 4.70 4.95
CA TYR A 162 -8.36 6.06 5.46
C TYR A 162 -7.30 6.84 4.67
N ARG A 163 -6.14 6.24 4.39
CA ARG A 163 -5.06 6.90 3.63
C ARG A 163 -5.45 7.19 2.18
N VAL A 164 -6.22 6.30 1.54
CA VAL A 164 -6.70 6.52 0.17
C VAL A 164 -7.70 7.67 0.14
N GLU A 165 -8.61 7.75 1.11
CA GLU A 165 -9.55 8.86 1.26
C GLU A 165 -8.83 10.19 1.50
N GLU A 166 -7.86 10.24 2.40
CA GLU A 166 -7.05 11.42 2.69
C GLU A 166 -6.26 11.91 1.45
N ASN A 167 -5.61 10.98 0.74
CA ASN A 167 -4.87 11.31 -0.48
C ASN A 167 -5.81 11.78 -1.60
N THR A 168 -6.99 11.19 -1.71
CA THR A 168 -7.99 11.59 -2.72
C THR A 168 -8.51 12.99 -2.40
N ALA A 169 -8.81 13.29 -1.13
CA ALA A 169 -9.19 14.63 -0.70
C ALA A 169 -8.10 15.66 -1.02
N THR A 170 -6.83 15.31 -0.79
CA THR A 170 -5.69 16.18 -1.12
C THR A 170 -5.57 16.43 -2.62
N ILE A 171 -5.70 15.39 -3.45
CA ILE A 171 -5.65 15.52 -4.91
C ILE A 171 -6.79 16.39 -5.44
N VAL A 172 -8.00 16.17 -4.93
CA VAL A 172 -9.18 16.99 -5.30
C VAL A 172 -8.94 18.45 -4.94
N SER A 173 -8.42 18.75 -3.74
CA SER A 173 -8.07 20.11 -3.33
C SER A 173 -7.05 20.75 -4.28
N HIS A 174 -5.98 20.05 -4.66
CA HIS A 174 -4.99 20.57 -5.59
C HIS A 174 -5.55 20.78 -7.00
N LEU A 175 -6.48 19.94 -7.45
CA LEU A 175 -7.15 20.11 -8.74
C LEU A 175 -8.05 21.36 -8.71
N ASP A 176 -8.78 21.60 -7.63
CA ASP A 176 -9.61 22.79 -7.44
C ASP A 176 -8.75 24.07 -7.44
N GLU A 177 -7.59 24.06 -6.77
CA GLU A 177 -6.63 25.16 -6.77
C GLU A 177 -6.07 25.44 -8.18
N LEU A 178 -5.75 24.37 -8.93
CA LEU A 178 -5.27 24.48 -10.30
C LEU A 178 -6.35 25.08 -11.21
N GLU A 179 -7.59 24.60 -11.11
CA GLU A 179 -8.73 25.13 -11.87
C GLU A 179 -8.95 26.60 -11.56
N HIS A 180 -8.92 26.99 -10.29
CA HIS A 180 -9.07 28.37 -9.86
C HIS A 180 -7.95 29.26 -10.43
N SER A 181 -6.70 28.80 -10.39
CA SER A 181 -5.55 29.50 -10.95
C SER A 181 -5.66 29.69 -12.47
N ILE A 182 -6.08 28.64 -13.19
CA ILE A 182 -6.30 28.72 -14.65
C ILE A 182 -7.39 29.74 -14.97
N LEU A 183 -8.53 29.68 -14.29
CA LEU A 183 -9.64 30.63 -14.48
C LEU A 183 -9.22 32.06 -14.19
N LEU A 184 -8.42 32.28 -13.14
CA LEU A 184 -7.92 33.60 -12.77
C LEU A 184 -6.95 34.14 -13.82
N ASN A 185 -6.03 33.30 -14.33
CA ASN A 185 -5.11 33.66 -15.39
C ASN A 185 -5.84 33.97 -16.71
N LEU A 186 -6.88 33.19 -17.05
CA LEU A 186 -7.72 33.44 -18.22
C LEU A 186 -8.45 34.78 -18.10
N ARG A 187 -9.04 35.10 -16.93
CA ARG A 187 -9.67 36.41 -16.68
C ARG A 187 -8.67 37.56 -16.74
N GLN A 188 -7.47 37.37 -16.21
CA GLN A 188 -6.41 38.39 -16.31
C GLN A 188 -5.97 38.60 -17.76
N ALA A 189 -5.83 37.52 -18.53
CA ALA A 189 -5.50 37.60 -19.95
C ALA A 189 -6.60 38.30 -20.74
N GLU A 190 -7.86 37.95 -20.50
CA GLU A 190 -9.04 38.61 -21.07
C GLU A 190 -9.03 40.10 -20.74
N HIS A 191 -8.83 40.48 -19.47
CA HIS A 191 -8.74 41.88 -19.08
C HIS A 191 -7.58 42.61 -19.77
N ARG A 192 -6.40 42.00 -19.89
CA ARG A 192 -5.26 42.59 -20.61
C ARG A 192 -5.53 42.78 -22.11
N LEU A 193 -6.28 41.86 -22.72
CA LEU A 193 -6.62 41.91 -24.14
C LEU A 193 -7.76 42.90 -24.43
N LEU A 194 -8.73 43.04 -23.51
CA LEU A 194 -9.91 43.90 -23.68
C LEU A 194 -9.72 45.33 -23.14
N SER A 195 -8.84 45.54 -22.17
CA SER A 195 -8.54 46.88 -21.60
C SER A 195 -8.05 47.91 -22.64
N PRO A 196 -7.21 47.57 -23.64
CA PRO A 196 -6.83 48.53 -24.70
C PRO A 196 -7.92 48.76 -25.76
N VAL A 197 -8.99 47.94 -25.80
CA VAL A 197 -10.10 48.12 -26.75
C VAL A 197 -11.12 49.14 -26.22
N ILE A 198 -11.35 49.16 -24.90
CA ILE A 198 -12.33 50.06 -24.27
C ILE A 198 -11.80 51.50 -24.15
N THR A 199 -10.47 51.71 -24.06
CA THR A 199 -9.89 53.06 -24.06
C THR A 199 -9.85 53.73 -25.44
N ARG A 200 -10.27 53.04 -26.52
CA ARG A 200 -10.33 53.62 -27.87
C ARG A 200 -11.72 53.65 -28.52
N LYS A 201 -12.77 53.17 -27.86
CA LYS A 201 -14.14 53.28 -28.39
C LYS A 201 -15.15 53.61 -27.29
N THR A 202 -15.37 54.90 -27.09
CA THR A 202 -16.74 55.43 -26.95
C THR A 202 -17.43 55.17 -28.29
N ILE A 203 -17.90 53.94 -28.52
CA ILE A 203 -18.87 53.64 -29.58
C ILE A 203 -19.85 52.67 -28.97
N ASP A 204 -21.08 53.17 -28.79
CA ASP A 204 -22.27 52.40 -28.43
C ASP A 204 -22.36 51.12 -29.26
N VAL A 205 -22.29 49.99 -28.57
CA VAL A 205 -22.90 48.75 -29.04
C VAL A 205 -23.62 48.14 -27.86
N THR A 206 -24.93 48.39 -27.80
CA THR A 206 -25.89 47.57 -27.06
C THR A 206 -25.70 46.11 -27.47
N LEU A 207 -25.11 45.30 -26.59
CA LEU A 207 -25.14 43.86 -26.68
C LEU A 207 -26.46 43.38 -26.07
N ASP A 208 -27.35 42.91 -26.94
CA ASP A 208 -28.57 42.19 -26.56
C ASP A 208 -28.19 40.85 -25.92
N TRP A 209 -28.59 40.66 -24.67
CA TRP A 209 -28.31 39.48 -23.85
C TRP A 209 -29.32 38.35 -24.04
N SER A 210 -30.21 38.44 -25.04
CA SER A 210 -31.23 37.43 -25.35
C SER A 210 -30.71 36.08 -25.85
N MET A 211 -29.39 35.92 -26.04
CA MET A 211 -28.78 34.68 -26.56
C MET A 211 -27.93 33.89 -25.57
N ILE A 212 -28.18 33.99 -24.26
CA ILE A 212 -27.71 32.98 -23.31
C ILE A 212 -28.75 31.84 -23.25
N PRO A 213 -28.47 30.62 -23.74
CA PRO A 213 -29.32 29.48 -23.44
C PRO A 213 -29.20 29.15 -21.96
N SER A 214 -30.29 29.36 -21.23
CA SER A 214 -30.43 28.90 -19.85
C SER A 214 -30.48 27.38 -19.80
N LYS A 215 -29.59 26.78 -18.99
CA LYS A 215 -29.69 25.49 -18.29
C LYS A 215 -30.84 24.55 -18.75
N SER A 216 -30.48 23.43 -19.39
CA SER A 216 -31.22 22.17 -19.25
C SER A 216 -30.38 21.23 -18.38
N SER A 217 -30.68 21.12 -17.08
CA SER A 217 -31.42 19.98 -16.53
C SER A 217 -30.86 18.62 -16.98
N TYR A 218 -29.84 18.14 -16.27
CA TYR A 218 -29.53 16.71 -16.24
C TYR A 218 -30.61 16.01 -15.40
N ASN A 219 -31.65 15.52 -16.07
CA ASN A 219 -32.53 14.50 -15.50
C ASN A 219 -31.85 13.13 -15.72
N GLY A 220 -31.25 12.59 -14.66
CA GLY A 220 -30.78 11.20 -14.62
C GLY A 220 -31.97 10.25 -14.61
N THR A 221 -32.19 9.56 -15.72
CA THR A 221 -33.17 8.47 -15.84
C THR A 221 -32.69 7.27 -15.04
N LEU A 222 -33.47 6.91 -14.01
CA LEU A 222 -33.41 5.64 -13.29
C LEU A 222 -33.59 4.45 -14.24
N LEU A 223 -32.62 3.54 -14.27
CA LEU A 223 -32.75 2.20 -14.85
C LEU A 223 -33.74 1.38 -14.00
N GLN A 224 -34.98 1.24 -14.48
CA GLN A 224 -35.91 0.19 -14.04
C GLN A 224 -35.57 -1.13 -14.75
N ARG A 225 -35.42 -2.19 -13.94
CA ARG A 225 -35.40 -3.60 -14.39
C ARG A 225 -36.80 -4.02 -14.87
N PRO A 226 -36.93 -4.89 -15.89
CA PRO A 226 -38.12 -5.72 -16.04
C PRO A 226 -37.99 -6.96 -15.15
N LEU A 227 -38.97 -7.12 -14.25
CA LEU A 227 -39.42 -8.41 -13.76
C LEU A 227 -40.34 -8.97 -14.84
N ASP A 228 -39.98 -10.10 -15.45
CA ASP A 228 -40.96 -10.97 -16.08
C ASP A 228 -40.91 -12.34 -15.39
N CYS A 229 -42.04 -12.67 -14.77
CA CYS A 229 -42.40 -14.01 -14.35
C CYS A 229 -42.97 -14.75 -15.56
N GLN A 230 -42.47 -15.97 -15.80
CA GLN A 230 -43.26 -17.16 -16.10
C GLN A 230 -42.46 -18.40 -15.74
#